data_AF-A0A2S9G5K5-F1
#
_entry.id   AF-A0A2S9G5K5-F1
#
_cell.length_a   1.000
_cell.length_b   1.000
_cell.length_c   1.000
_cell.angle_alpha   90.00
_cell.angle_beta   90.00
_cell.angle_gamma   90.00
#
_symmetry.space_group_name_H-M   'P 1'
#
loop_
_entity.id
_entity.type
_entity.pdbx_description
1 polymer ?
#
loop_
_entity_poly.entity_id
_entity_poly.type
_entity_poly.pdbx_seq_one_letter_code
_entity_poly.pdbx_strand_id
1 'polypeptide(L)'
;VGMGQVNRVDAARLAVERAGDRTRDAVGASDAFFPFPDGLQTLIDAGVTAVVHPGGSVRDDEVTAAAEAAGITLYLTGARHFAH
;
A
#
# COMPACT_ATOMS: atom_id res chain seq x y z
N VAL A 1 -11.11 -1.04 -1.65
CA VAL A 1 -10.67 -2.05 -2.67
C VAL A 1 -10.51 -1.37 -4.02
N GLY A 2 -9.29 -1.32 -4.57
CA GLY A 2 -9.01 -0.90 -5.94
C GLY A 2 -8.58 -2.12 -6.76
N MET A 3 -9.24 -2.36 -7.90
CA MET A 3 -9.14 -3.62 -8.65
C MET A 3 -8.82 -3.37 -10.12
N GLY A 4 -8.09 -4.29 -10.75
CA GLY A 4 -7.85 -4.32 -12.20
C GLY A 4 -7.07 -3.13 -12.76
N GLN A 5 -6.30 -2.44 -11.94
CA GLN A 5 -5.51 -1.29 -12.38
C GLN A 5 -4.17 -1.74 -12.96
N VAL A 6 -3.71 -1.04 -13.98
CA VAL A 6 -2.42 -1.29 -14.64
C VAL A 6 -1.23 -0.77 -13.84
N ASN A 7 -1.45 0.17 -12.94
CA ASN A 7 -0.43 0.66 -12.00
C ASN A 7 -0.90 0.50 -10.54
N ARG A 8 0.05 0.52 -9.61
CA ARG A 8 -0.22 0.28 -8.19
C ARG A 8 -0.81 1.52 -7.50
N VAL A 9 -0.37 2.71 -7.88
CA VAL A 9 -0.81 3.96 -7.26
C VAL A 9 -2.29 4.25 -7.53
N ASP A 10 -2.80 3.98 -8.73
CA ASP A 10 -4.23 4.16 -9.04
C ASP A 10 -5.08 3.09 -8.36
N ALA A 11 -4.56 1.88 -8.14
CA ALA A 11 -5.21 0.88 -7.29
C ALA A 11 -5.36 1.39 -5.85
N ALA A 12 -4.32 2.03 -5.29
CA ALA A 12 -4.36 2.62 -3.95
C ALA A 12 -5.37 3.78 -3.90
N ARG A 13 -5.33 4.72 -4.86
CA ARG A 13 -6.26 5.85 -4.93
C ARG A 13 -7.72 5.38 -5.02
N LEU A 14 -8.01 4.44 -5.91
CA LEU A 14 -9.35 3.88 -6.06
C LEU A 14 -9.81 3.15 -4.78
N ALA A 15 -8.89 2.48 -4.08
CA ALA A 15 -9.21 1.82 -2.82
C ALA A 15 -9.61 2.82 -1.73
N VAL A 16 -8.88 3.93 -1.63
CA VAL A 16 -9.13 5.04 -0.70
C VAL A 16 -10.45 5.73 -1.03
N GLU A 17 -10.64 6.12 -2.29
CA GLU A 17 -11.87 6.81 -2.75
C GLU A 17 -13.13 6.00 -2.42
N ARG A 18 -13.11 4.69 -2.70
CA ARG A 18 -14.25 3.80 -2.39
C ARG A 18 -14.47 3.58 -0.89
N ALA A 19 -13.42 3.66 -0.09
CA ALA A 19 -13.53 3.50 1.36
C ALA A 19 -14.05 4.77 2.04
N GLY A 20 -13.68 5.96 1.52
CA GLY A 20 -14.04 7.25 2.09
C GLY A 20 -13.51 7.39 3.51
N ASP A 21 -14.29 7.97 4.43
CA ASP A 21 -13.87 8.18 5.83
C ASP A 21 -13.52 6.90 6.59
N ARG A 22 -13.92 5.73 6.08
CA ARG A 22 -13.62 4.42 6.69
C ARG A 22 -12.17 3.98 6.52
N THR A 23 -11.33 4.76 5.83
CA THR A 23 -9.88 4.47 5.71
C THR A 23 -9.11 4.79 6.98
N ARG A 24 -9.57 5.75 7.80
CA ARG A 24 -8.89 6.08 9.05
C ARG A 24 -8.91 4.88 9.98
N ASP A 25 -7.74 4.59 10.56
CA ASP A 25 -7.50 3.47 11.46
C ASP A 25 -7.69 2.09 10.83
N ALA A 26 -7.87 2.02 9.50
CA ALA A 26 -7.97 0.77 8.77
C ALA A 26 -6.59 0.18 8.45
N VAL A 27 -6.61 -1.05 7.93
CA VAL A 27 -5.43 -1.75 7.43
C VAL A 27 -5.49 -1.90 5.91
N GLY A 28 -4.32 -1.86 5.27
CA GLY A 28 -4.15 -2.04 3.83
C GLY A 28 -3.43 -3.34 3.48
N ALA A 29 -3.78 -3.94 2.35
CA ALA A 29 -3.06 -5.08 1.79
C ALA A 29 -2.79 -4.84 0.30
N SER A 30 -1.56 -5.10 -0.15
CA SER A 30 -1.17 -5.10 -1.56
C SER A 30 -0.80 -6.52 -1.99
N ASP A 31 -1.37 -6.98 -3.10
CA ASP A 31 -1.13 -8.31 -3.67
C ASP A 31 0.27 -8.47 -4.29
N ALA A 32 0.91 -7.35 -4.67
CA ALA A 32 2.30 -7.26 -5.10
C ALA A 32 3.05 -6.13 -4.39
N PHE A 33 4.37 -6.06 -4.59
CA PHE A 33 5.18 -5.01 -3.97
C PHE A 33 4.82 -3.60 -4.47
N PHE A 34 5.17 -2.58 -3.69
CA PHE A 34 5.10 -1.18 -4.12
C PHE A 34 6.36 -0.85 -4.93
N PRO A 35 6.25 -0.49 -6.23
CA PRO A 35 7.42 -0.17 -7.04
C PRO A 35 8.04 1.18 -6.64
N PHE A 36 7.23 2.07 -6.07
CA PHE A 36 7.61 3.39 -5.57
C PHE A 36 6.82 3.70 -4.28
N PRO A 37 7.28 4.66 -3.46
CA PRO A 37 6.59 5.03 -2.22
C PRO A 37 5.19 5.64 -2.42
N ASP A 38 4.89 6.18 -3.60
CA ASP A 38 3.64 6.89 -3.89
C ASP A 38 2.36 6.07 -3.65
N GLY A 39 2.40 4.77 -3.96
CA GLY A 39 1.30 3.85 -3.69
C GLY A 39 1.06 3.63 -2.19
N LEU A 40 2.12 3.54 -1.40
CA LEU A 40 2.02 3.45 0.07
C LEU A 40 1.60 4.78 0.67
N GLN A 41 2.18 5.89 0.21
CA GLN A 41 1.86 7.24 0.68
C GLN A 41 0.38 7.56 0.51
N THR A 42 -0.21 7.13 -0.61
CA THR A 42 -1.66 7.29 -0.85
C THR A 42 -2.51 6.64 0.25
N LEU A 43 -2.09 5.49 0.79
CA LEU A 43 -2.79 4.80 1.88
C LEU A 43 -2.53 5.50 3.23
N ILE A 44 -1.29 5.93 3.47
CA ILE A 44 -0.89 6.69 4.67
C ILE A 44 -1.70 7.97 4.78
N ASP A 45 -1.79 8.76 3.71
CA ASP A 45 -2.50 10.04 3.68
C ASP A 45 -4.02 9.86 3.94
N ALA A 46 -4.54 8.66 3.66
CA ALA A 46 -5.91 8.28 3.95
C ALA A 46 -6.14 7.82 5.41
N GLY A 47 -5.10 7.74 6.22
CA GLY A 47 -5.17 7.35 7.64
C GLY A 47 -5.06 5.84 7.90
N VAL A 48 -4.52 5.06 6.95
CA VAL A 48 -4.23 3.63 7.19
C VAL A 48 -3.09 3.50 8.21
N THR A 49 -3.28 2.63 9.21
CA THR A 49 -2.33 2.48 10.35
C THR A 49 -1.38 1.30 10.19
N ALA A 50 -1.74 0.33 9.33
CA ALA A 50 -0.86 -0.78 8.99
C ALA A 50 -1.05 -1.24 7.54
N VAL A 51 0.04 -1.63 6.88
CA VAL A 51 0.03 -2.16 5.51
C VAL A 51 0.82 -3.47 5.43
N VAL A 52 0.31 -4.43 4.67
CA VAL A 52 1.04 -5.66 4.30
C VAL A 52 1.26 -5.72 2.78
N HIS A 53 2.47 -6.05 2.36
CA HIS A 53 2.81 -6.31 0.96
C HIS A 53 3.93 -7.37 0.85
N PRO A 54 4.24 -7.88 -0.34
CA PRO A 54 5.27 -8.93 -0.48
C PRO A 54 6.71 -8.48 -0.26
N GLY A 55 7.03 -7.20 -0.51
CA GLY A 55 8.42 -6.76 -0.71
C GLY A 55 9.05 -7.38 -1.96
N GLY A 56 10.36 -7.17 -2.11
CA GLY A 56 11.17 -7.60 -3.25
C GLY A 56 11.40 -6.51 -4.31
N SER A 57 11.02 -5.26 -4.07
CA SER A 57 11.42 -4.15 -4.95
C SER A 57 12.88 -3.78 -4.70
N VAL A 58 13.58 -3.35 -5.74
CA VAL A 58 14.90 -2.69 -5.57
C VAL A 58 14.79 -1.38 -4.77
N ARG A 59 13.56 -0.88 -4.55
CA ARG A 59 13.24 0.34 -3.80
C ARG A 59 12.50 0.07 -2.49
N ASP A 60 12.55 -1.15 -1.95
CA ASP A 60 11.88 -1.46 -0.69
C ASP A 60 12.36 -0.55 0.46
N ASP A 61 13.62 -0.13 0.45
CA ASP A 61 14.17 0.82 1.44
C ASP A 61 13.44 2.17 1.40
N GLU A 62 13.13 2.69 0.20
CA GLU A 62 12.38 3.96 0.03
C GLU A 62 10.94 3.81 0.54
N VAL A 63 10.30 2.67 0.28
CA VAL A 63 8.94 2.37 0.73
C VAL A 63 8.88 2.22 2.25
N THR A 64 9.86 1.52 2.82
CA THR A 64 9.98 1.30 4.27
C THR A 64 10.23 2.62 4.99
N ALA A 65 11.12 3.46 4.47
CA ALA A 65 11.38 4.80 5.02
C ALA A 65 10.11 5.68 5.03
N ALA A 66 9.25 5.58 4.02
CA ALA A 66 7.97 6.29 4.00
C ALA A 66 7.00 5.80 5.10
N ALA A 67 6.94 4.48 5.34
CA ALA A 67 6.18 3.91 6.45
C ALA A 67 6.73 4.36 7.82
N GLU A 68 8.05 4.32 8.01
CA GLU A 68 8.72 4.77 9.24
C GLU A 68 8.48 6.25 9.51
N ALA A 69 8.62 7.10 8.48
CA ALA A 69 8.38 8.54 8.58
C ALA A 69 6.93 8.86 8.96
N ALA A 70 5.98 8.06 8.50
CA ALA A 70 4.57 8.18 8.85
C ALA A 70 4.18 7.52 10.18
N GLY A 71 5.08 6.72 10.78
CA GLY A 71 4.81 5.98 12.01
C GLY A 71 3.78 4.86 11.86
N ILE A 72 3.64 4.28 10.67
CA ILE A 72 2.70 3.17 10.41
C ILE A 72 3.42 1.82 10.45
N THR A 73 2.68 0.75 10.75
CA THR A 73 3.26 -0.61 10.74
C THR A 73 3.30 -1.16 9.32
N LEU A 74 4.46 -1.68 8.88
CA LEU A 74 4.62 -2.30 7.56
C LEU A 74 5.05 -3.77 7.72
N TYR A 75 4.33 -4.68 7.06
CA TYR A 75 4.64 -6.12 7.03
C TYR A 75 5.07 -6.56 5.62
N LEU A 76 6.16 -7.32 5.54
CA LEU A 76 6.66 -7.95 4.32
C LEU A 76 6.40 -9.46 4.34
N THR A 77 5.72 -9.99 3.32
CA THR A 77 5.35 -11.43 3.28
C THR A 77 6.31 -12.31 2.49
N GLY A 78 7.09 -11.74 1.56
CA GLY A 78 7.91 -12.50 0.61
C GLY A 78 7.14 -13.27 -0.46
N ALA A 79 5.80 -13.19 -0.49
CA ALA A 79 4.95 -13.95 -1.40
C ALA A 79 3.92 -13.07 -2.11
N ARG A 80 3.85 -13.18 -3.44
CA ARG A 80 2.96 -12.38 -4.31
C ARG A 80 1.71 -13.17 -4.71
N HIS A 81 0.56 -12.49 -4.79
CA HIS A 81 -0.76 -13.10 -5.07
C HIS A 81 -1.49 -12.45 -6.25
N PHE A 82 -0.88 -12.41 -7.44
CA PHE A 82 -1.57 -11.90 -8.64
C PHE A 82 -2.73 -12.80 -9.06
N ALA A 83 -3.80 -12.16 -9.52
CA ALA A 83 -4.92 -12.77 -10.22
C ALA A 83 -5.31 -11.89 -11.41
N HIS A 84 -5.66 -12.51 -12.54
CA HIS A 84 -5.94 -11.86 -13.81
C HIS A 84 -7.34 -12.22 -14.31
#